data_AF-A0A8S3Z014-F1
#
_entry.id   AF-A0A8S3Z014-F1
#
_cell.length_a   1.000
_cell.length_b   1.000
_cell.length_c   1.000
_cell.angle_alpha   90.00
_cell.angle_beta   90.00
_cell.angle_gamma   90.00
#
_symmetry.space_group_name_H-M   'P 1'
#
loop_
_entity.id
_entity.type
_entity.pdbx_description
1 polymer ?
#
loop_
_entity_poly.entity_id
_entity_poly.type
_entity_poly.pdbx_seq_one_letter_code
_entity_poly.pdbx_strand_id
1 'polypeptide(L)'
;MAECVEEKCNGKVIVILSNTYATSEECLFLTYFAKTLDPDSRHRNIIPVLIDSDVEIPSVLRGLSLIKYNHLVRSGWLKEKLVNAIAA
;
A
#
# COMPACT_ATOMS: atom_id res chain seq x y z
N MET A 1 9.69 2.90 -14.92
CA MET A 1 9.26 3.19 -13.53
C MET A 1 8.88 1.92 -12.77
N ALA A 2 8.01 1.05 -13.30
CA ALA A 2 7.75 -0.27 -12.69
C ALA A 2 9.04 -1.09 -12.49
N GLU A 3 9.90 -1.13 -13.53
CA GLU A 3 11.22 -1.78 -13.48
C GLU A 3 12.12 -1.24 -12.34
N CYS A 4 12.17 0.09 -12.13
CA CYS A 4 12.91 0.67 -11.00
C CYS A 4 12.38 0.19 -9.63
N VAL A 5 11.07 0.00 -9.49
CA VAL A 5 10.46 -0.48 -8.23
C VAL A 5 10.78 -1.96 -8.02
N GLU A 6 10.73 -2.75 -9.08
CA GLU A 6 11.09 -4.17 -9.04
C GLU A 6 12.58 -4.36 -8.70
N GLU A 7 13.48 -3.64 -9.36
CA GLU A 7 14.93 -3.78 -9.19
C GLU A 7 15.47 -3.12 -7.92
N LYS A 8 14.92 -1.96 -7.51
CA LYS A 8 15.50 -1.15 -6.42
C LYS A 8 14.70 -1.21 -5.12
N CYS A 9 13.44 -1.63 -5.17
CA CYS A 9 12.56 -1.67 -4.00
C CYS A 9 12.09 -3.09 -3.66
N ASN A 10 12.72 -4.12 -4.24
CA ASN A 10 12.33 -5.53 -4.10
C ASN A 10 10.84 -5.74 -4.45
N GLY A 11 10.32 -4.95 -5.40
CA GLY A 11 8.91 -4.94 -5.78
C GLY A 11 7.95 -4.35 -4.76
N LYS A 12 8.40 -3.97 -3.55
CA LYS A 12 7.53 -3.51 -2.46
C LYS A 12 7.17 -2.03 -2.60
N VAL A 13 5.89 -1.73 -2.47
CA VAL A 13 5.33 -0.37 -2.51
C VAL A 13 4.44 -0.16 -1.30
N ILE A 14 4.81 0.81 -0.46
CA ILE A 14 3.95 1.29 0.63
C ILE A 14 3.08 2.41 0.07
N VAL A 15 1.76 2.27 0.25
CA VAL A 15 0.78 3.22 -0.27
C VAL A 15 0.12 3.94 0.90
N ILE A 16 0.27 5.26 0.96
CA ILE A 16 -0.36 6.08 2.00
C ILE A 16 -1.75 6.51 1.53
N LEU A 17 -2.77 6.00 2.21
CA LEU A 17 -4.17 6.31 1.95
C LEU A 17 -4.63 7.47 2.84
N SER A 18 -4.68 8.66 2.24
CA SER A 18 -5.28 9.88 2.76
C SER A 18 -6.57 10.22 2.00
N ASN A 19 -7.34 11.19 2.51
CA ASN A 19 -8.58 11.63 1.88
C ASN A 19 -8.41 12.13 0.43
N THR A 20 -7.21 12.57 0.04
CA THR A 20 -6.91 13.06 -1.32
C THR A 20 -6.26 12.02 -2.22
N TYR A 21 -5.94 10.82 -1.71
CA TYR A 21 -5.20 9.81 -2.45
C TYR A 21 -5.96 9.35 -3.70
N ALA A 22 -7.27 9.13 -3.61
CA ALA A 22 -8.05 8.56 -4.69
C ALA A 22 -7.99 9.37 -6.00
N THR A 23 -7.83 10.70 -5.90
CA THR A 23 -7.77 11.63 -7.04
C THR A 23 -6.34 12.04 -7.42
N SER A 24 -5.33 11.46 -6.80
CA SER A 24 -3.94 11.87 -6.98
C SER A 24 -3.23 11.07 -8.09
N GLU A 25 -2.13 11.61 -8.62
CA GLU A 25 -1.32 10.92 -9.63
C GLU A 25 -0.70 9.62 -9.09
N GLU A 26 -0.46 9.55 -7.78
CA GLU A 26 0.07 8.36 -7.10
C GLU A 26 -0.92 7.18 -7.12
N CYS A 27 -2.23 7.46 -7.04
CA CYS A 27 -3.27 6.44 -7.22
C CYS A 27 -3.31 5.93 -8.66
N LEU A 28 -3.12 6.83 -9.63
CA LEU A 28 -3.02 6.46 -11.05
C LEU A 28 -1.78 5.60 -11.31
N PHE A 29 -0.62 6.00 -10.75
CA PHE A 29 0.62 5.23 -10.80
C PHE A 29 0.41 3.82 -10.22
N LEU A 30 -0.14 3.72 -9.01
CA LEU A 30 -0.39 2.43 -8.37
C LEU A 30 -1.33 1.56 -9.20
N THR A 31 -2.35 2.16 -9.80
CA THR A 31 -3.30 1.45 -10.66
C THR A 31 -2.62 0.85 -11.88
N TYR A 32 -1.68 1.56 -12.50
CA TYR A 32 -0.89 1.02 -13.60
C TYR A 32 0.13 -0.01 -13.15
N PHE A 33 0.83 0.24 -12.04
CA PHE A 33 1.79 -0.70 -11.46
C PHE A 33 1.13 -2.03 -11.08
N ALA A 34 -0.02 -2.00 -10.41
CA ALA A 34 -0.73 -3.22 -10.02
C ALA A 34 -1.21 -4.06 -11.22
N LYS A 35 -1.34 -3.46 -12.42
CA LYS A 35 -1.66 -4.19 -13.66
C LYS A 35 -0.46 -4.93 -14.24
N THR A 36 0.76 -4.56 -13.89
CA THR A 36 1.97 -5.27 -14.34
C THR A 36 2.30 -6.46 -13.44
N LEU A 37 1.71 -6.52 -12.24
CA LEU A 37 1.91 -7.60 -11.29
C LEU A 37 0.91 -8.75 -11.51
N ASP A 38 1.37 -9.98 -11.25
CA ASP A 38 0.46 -11.11 -11.07
C ASP A 38 -0.35 -10.97 -9.76
N PRO A 39 -1.50 -11.66 -9.63
CA PRO A 39 -2.37 -11.52 -8.47
C PRO A 39 -1.71 -11.80 -7.12
N ASP A 40 -0.78 -12.76 -7.04
CA ASP A 40 -0.10 -13.11 -5.79
C ASP A 40 0.95 -12.08 -5.43
N SER A 41 1.72 -11.62 -6.42
CA SER A 41 2.66 -10.51 -6.24
C SER A 41 1.95 -9.24 -5.79
N ARG A 42 0.75 -8.94 -6.30
CA ARG A 42 -0.05 -7.80 -5.82
C ARG A 42 -0.32 -7.86 -4.31
N HIS A 43 -0.63 -9.04 -3.77
CA HIS A 43 -0.90 -9.21 -2.34
C HIS A 43 0.34 -9.07 -1.46
N ARG A 44 1.50 -9.52 -1.95
CA ARG A 44 2.76 -9.41 -1.22
C ARG A 44 3.37 -8.01 -1.33
N ASN A 45 3.25 -7.38 -2.50
CA ASN A 45 4.08 -6.24 -2.86
C ASN A 45 3.44 -4.89 -2.53
N ILE A 46 2.12 -4.81 -2.46
CA ILE A 46 1.42 -3.56 -2.16
C ILE A 46 0.99 -3.55 -0.70
N ILE A 47 1.50 -2.58 0.06
CA ILE A 47 1.25 -2.42 1.50
C ILE A 47 0.46 -1.13 1.73
N PRO A 48 -0.88 -1.18 1.74
CA PRO A 48 -1.71 -0.01 1.96
C PRO A 48 -1.76 0.38 3.45
N VAL A 49 -1.50 1.66 3.73
CA VAL A 49 -1.51 2.28 5.06
C VAL A 49 -2.57 3.36 5.11
N LEU A 50 -3.61 3.14 5.91
CA LEU A 50 -4.73 4.05 6.09
C LEU A 50 -4.43 5.04 7.22
N ILE A 51 -4.33 6.33 6.88
CA ILE A 51 -4.04 7.41 7.83
C ILE A 51 -5.26 8.24 8.20
N ASP A 52 -6.24 8.39 7.30
CA ASP A 52 -7.50 9.10 7.56
C ASP A 52 -8.66 8.11 7.71
N SER A 53 -9.75 8.53 8.35
CA SER A 53 -10.92 7.67 8.61
C SER A 53 -11.89 7.56 7.43
N ASP A 54 -12.03 8.61 6.64
CA ASP A 54 -13.00 8.72 5.54
C ASP A 54 -12.31 8.71 4.17
N VAL A 55 -11.50 7.68 3.93
CA VAL A 55 -10.80 7.49 2.65
C VAL A 55 -11.58 6.52 1.77
N GLU A 56 -11.87 6.95 0.54
CA GLU A 56 -12.33 6.04 -0.51
C GLU A 56 -11.19 5.08 -0.88
N ILE A 57 -11.38 3.79 -0.64
CA ILE A 57 -10.38 2.77 -1.00
C ILE A 57 -10.48 2.46 -2.49
N PRO A 58 -9.44 2.75 -3.30
CA PRO A 58 -9.41 2.41 -4.71
C PRO A 58 -9.68 0.92 -4.95
N SER A 59 -10.39 0.61 -6.03
CA SER A 59 -10.76 -0.78 -6.38
C SER A 59 -9.55 -1.70 -6.53
N VAL A 60 -8.42 -1.17 -6.98
CA VAL A 60 -7.14 -1.89 -7.14
C VAL A 60 -6.56 -2.41 -5.82
N LEU A 61 -6.96 -1.82 -4.69
CA LEU A 61 -6.54 -2.20 -3.34
C LEU A 61 -7.52 -3.15 -2.64
N ARG A 62 -8.67 -3.48 -3.27
CA ARG A 62 -9.64 -4.41 -2.66
C ARG A 62 -9.03 -5.80 -2.46
N GLY A 63 -9.31 -6.39 -1.30
CA GLY A 63 -8.78 -7.69 -0.89
C GLY A 63 -7.40 -7.62 -0.24
N LEU A 64 -6.72 -6.47 -0.28
CA LEU A 64 -5.45 -6.26 0.43
C LEU A 64 -5.70 -5.92 1.90
N SER A 65 -4.79 -6.37 2.77
CA SER A 65 -4.83 -6.04 4.19
C SER A 65 -4.38 -4.59 4.43
N LEU A 66 -5.25 -3.78 5.02
CA LEU A 66 -4.96 -2.38 5.35
C LEU A 66 -4.26 -2.25 6.71
N ILE A 67 -3.16 -1.50 6.76
CA ILE A 67 -2.52 -1.08 8.00
C ILE A 67 -3.21 0.19 8.49
N LYS A 68 -4.00 0.09 9.58
CA LYS A 68 -4.68 1.24 10.19
C LYS A 68 -3.70 2.04 11.08
N TYR A 69 -3.11 3.09 10.52
CA TYR A 69 -2.06 3.87 11.18
C TYR A 69 -2.49 4.39 12.55
N ASN A 70 -3.58 5.15 12.62
CA ASN A 70 -4.04 5.79 13.88
C ASN A 70 -4.32 4.78 15.00
N HIS A 71 -4.87 3.61 14.66
CA HIS A 71 -5.12 2.55 15.63
C HIS A 71 -3.79 1.93 16.11
N LEU A 72 -2.90 1.60 15.19
CA LEU A 72 -1.63 0.93 15.51
C LEU A 72 -0.67 1.84 16.26
N VAL A 73 -0.62 3.14 15.94
CA VAL A 73 0.15 4.13 16.69
C VAL A 73 -0.31 4.18 18.14
N ARG A 74 -1.63 4.28 18.39
CA ARG A 74 -2.19 4.30 19.75
C ARG A 74 -1.88 3.05 20.54
N SER A 75 -1.85 1.89 19.88
CA SER A 75 -1.52 0.62 20.53
C SER A 75 -0.01 0.40 20.74
N GLY A 76 0.87 1.15 20.05
CA GLY A 76 2.32 0.93 20.05
C GLY A 76 2.84 -0.12 19.06
N TRP A 77 1.97 -0.73 18.24
CA TRP A 77 2.29 -1.85 17.34
C TRP A 77 2.63 -1.45 15.90
N LEU A 78 2.61 -0.15 15.57
CA LEU A 78 2.82 0.31 14.19
C LEU A 78 4.13 -0.19 13.59
N LYS A 79 5.24 0.00 14.32
CA LYS A 79 6.58 -0.35 13.84
C LYS A 79 6.67 -1.84 13.53
N GLU A 80 6.23 -2.68 14.46
CA GLU A 80 6.24 -4.14 14.29
C GLU A 80 5.39 -4.55 13.09
N LYS A 81 4.18 -4.02 12.96
CA LYS A 81 3.28 -4.36 11.85
C LYS A 81 3.86 -3.97 10.49
N LEU A 82 4.50 -2.80 10.40
CA LEU A 82 5.14 -2.33 9.16
C LEU A 82 6.38 -3.17 8.81
N VAL A 83 7.27 -3.43 9.77
CA VAL A 83 8.47 -4.25 9.55
C VAL A 83 8.07 -5.64 9.06
N ASN A 84 7.07 -6.26 9.69
CA ASN A 84 6.58 -7.58 9.28
C ASN A 84 5.97 -7.57 7.87
N ALA A 85 5.22 -6.52 7.50
CA ALA A 85 4.64 -6.39 6.16
C ALA A 85 5.71 -6.19 5.06
N ILE A 86 6.78 -5.45 5.38
CA ILE A 86 7.89 -5.21 4.45
C ILE A 86 8.73 -6.48 4.26
N ALA A 87 8.91 -7.28 5.32
CA ALA A 87 9.72 -8.50 5.31
C ALA A 87 9.02 -9.75 4.76
N ALA A 88 7.69 -9.76 4.68
CA ALA A 88 6.88 -10.88 4.16
C ALA A 88 7.07 -11.10 2.65
#